data_AF-A0A671KF66-F1
#
_entry.id   AF-A0A671KF66-F1
#
_cell.length_a   1.000
_cell.length_b   1.000
_cell.length_c   1.000
_cell.angle_alpha   90.00
_cell.angle_beta   90.00
_cell.angle_gamma   90.00
#
_symmetry.space_group_name_H-M   'P 1'
#
loop_
_entity.id
_entity.type
_entity.pdbx_description
1 polymer ?
#
loop_
_entity_poly.entity_id
_entity_poly.type
_entity_poly.pdbx_seq_one_letter_code
_entity_poly.pdbx_strand_id
1 'polypeptide(L)'
;MNDRELDLTEAQKATKSKYPPVTKKYEYLDHTTDPDGALYLVVSGDDMESLLFHFLDDWLFKFSADIFFIPREVTVLHIDRMRCRICSIAWGEEFNLNKHPQGTEVKAITYSAMQVHDTEKPEIFVISDV
;
A
#
# COMPACT_ATOMS: atom_id res chain seq x y z
N MET A 1 -17.87 18.26 18.61
CA MET A 1 -19.25 17.71 18.59
C MET A 1 -19.13 16.19 18.61
N ASN A 2 -19.81 15.57 19.58
CA ASN A 2 -19.90 14.14 19.94
C ASN A 2 -18.57 13.38 20.07
N ASP A 3 -18.02 13.39 21.30
CA ASP A 3 -17.17 12.31 21.79
C ASP A 3 -17.90 10.98 21.54
N ARG A 4 -17.25 10.01 20.89
CA ARG A 4 -17.78 8.64 20.78
C ARG A 4 -17.87 8.06 22.19
N GLU A 5 -19.04 8.14 22.80
CA GLU A 5 -19.32 7.45 24.04
C GLU A 5 -19.25 5.95 23.77
N LEU A 6 -18.25 5.30 24.38
CA LEU A 6 -18.17 3.85 24.37
C LEU A 6 -19.28 3.31 25.29
N ASP A 7 -20.00 2.29 24.83
CA ASP A 7 -20.93 1.54 25.68
C ASP A 7 -20.15 0.76 26.74
N LEU A 8 -19.86 1.42 27.86
CA LEU A 8 -19.15 0.85 28.99
C LEU A 8 -20.12 0.06 29.87
N THR A 9 -19.71 -1.16 30.25
CA THR A 9 -20.40 -1.94 31.28
C THR A 9 -20.32 -1.25 32.65
N GLU A 10 -21.23 -1.57 33.58
CA GLU A 10 -21.26 -0.94 34.92
C GLU A 10 -19.94 -1.12 35.69
N ALA A 11 -19.30 -2.29 35.55
CA ALA A 11 -17.98 -2.57 36.15
C ALA A 11 -16.87 -1.66 35.59
N GLN A 12 -16.92 -1.34 34.29
CA GLN A 12 -15.95 -0.45 33.64
C GLN A 12 -16.17 1.01 34.04
N LYS A 13 -17.43 1.44 34.22
CA LYS A 13 -17.77 2.77 34.75
C LYS A 13 -17.25 2.95 36.19
N ALA A 14 -17.43 1.94 37.05
CA ALA A 14 -16.91 1.93 38.42
C ALA A 14 -15.38 2.01 38.45
N THR A 15 -14.71 1.27 37.56
CA THR A 15 -13.24 1.28 37.44
C THR A 15 -12.72 2.63 36.96
N LYS A 16 -13.40 3.27 35.99
CA LYS A 16 -13.04 4.60 35.48
C LYS A 16 -13.20 5.70 36.53
N SER A 17 -14.18 5.57 37.42
CA SER A 17 -14.41 6.51 38.54
C SER A 17 -13.37 6.41 39.66
N LYS A 18 -12.72 5.25 39.80
CA LYS A 18 -11.71 4.98 40.83
C LYS A 18 -10.39 5.76 40.63
N TYR A 19 -10.12 6.23 39.43
CA TYR A 19 -8.84 6.88 39.08
C TYR A 19 -9.04 8.30 38.56
N PRO A 20 -8.07 9.20 38.77
CA PRO A 20 -8.14 10.55 38.24
C PRO A 20 -8.31 10.55 36.72
N PRO A 21 -9.14 11.43 36.15
CA PRO A 21 -9.37 11.47 34.72
C PRO A 21 -8.08 11.85 33.97
N VAL A 22 -7.76 11.06 32.95
CA VAL A 22 -6.62 11.34 32.06
C VAL A 22 -6.99 12.51 31.15
N THR A 23 -6.21 13.59 31.21
CA THR A 23 -6.32 14.69 30.26
C THR A 23 -5.83 14.21 28.89
N LYS A 24 -6.77 13.92 27.98
CA LYS A 24 -6.44 13.55 26.60
C LYS A 24 -6.01 14.80 25.84
N LYS A 25 -4.78 14.81 25.31
CA LYS A 25 -4.26 15.85 24.40
C LYS A 25 -4.08 15.28 22.99
N TYR A 26 -5.08 14.58 22.49
CA TYR A 26 -5.09 14.03 21.13
C TYR A 26 -6.50 14.21 20.56
N GLU A 27 -6.59 14.75 19.36
CA GLU A 27 -7.81 14.76 18.55
C GLU A 27 -7.72 13.62 17.53
N TYR A 28 -8.83 12.92 17.32
CA TYR A 28 -8.93 11.96 16.21
C TYR A 28 -9.21 12.75 14.95
N LEU A 29 -8.20 12.94 14.10
CA LEU A 29 -8.45 13.31 12.72
C LEU A 29 -9.09 12.12 11.99
N ASP A 30 -10.01 12.50 11.12
CA ASP A 30 -10.82 11.77 10.17
C ASP A 30 -10.19 10.43 9.74
N HIS A 31 -10.96 9.34 9.70
CA HIS A 31 -10.53 8.00 9.24
C HIS A 31 -10.25 7.93 7.71
N THR A 32 -9.73 9.00 7.12
CA THR A 32 -9.17 9.03 5.79
C THR A 32 -7.67 9.05 5.95
N THR A 33 -7.07 7.88 5.73
CA THR A 33 -5.62 7.63 5.61
C THR A 33 -4.86 8.88 5.16
N ASP A 34 -4.09 9.48 6.07
CA ASP A 34 -3.11 10.50 5.72
C ASP A 34 -2.07 9.88 4.77
N PRO A 35 -1.68 10.55 3.65
CA PRO A 35 -0.64 10.05 2.77
C PRO A 35 0.73 10.27 3.43
N ASP A 36 1.07 9.43 4.41
CA ASP A 36 2.28 9.58 5.23
C ASP A 36 3.59 9.21 4.50
N GLY A 37 3.55 8.82 3.23
CA GLY A 37 4.75 8.66 2.41
C GLY A 37 4.46 8.62 0.91
N ALA A 38 5.25 9.35 0.13
CA ALA A 38 5.29 9.22 -1.32
C ALA A 38 6.63 8.59 -1.74
N LEU A 39 6.58 7.53 -2.52
CA LEU A 39 7.77 6.87 -3.08
C LEU A 39 7.81 7.02 -4.58
N TYR A 40 8.97 7.45 -5.09
CA TYR A 40 9.26 7.47 -6.51
C TYR A 40 10.03 6.23 -6.89
N LEU A 41 9.60 5.61 -7.99
CA LEU A 41 10.25 4.45 -8.54
C LEU A 41 10.54 4.69 -10.02
N VAL A 42 11.78 4.40 -10.43
CA VAL A 42 12.21 4.48 -11.82
C VAL A 42 12.89 3.17 -12.18
N VAL A 43 12.26 2.42 -13.09
CA VAL A 43 12.70 1.08 -13.48
C VAL A 43 12.95 1.04 -14.98
N SER A 44 13.91 0.22 -15.39
CA SER A 44 14.17 -0.11 -16.78
C SER A 44 14.15 -1.62 -17.01
N GLY A 45 13.77 -2.03 -18.21
CA GLY A 45 13.84 -3.40 -18.70
C GLY A 45 14.53 -3.44 -20.07
N ASP A 46 14.72 -4.65 -20.58
CA ASP A 46 15.29 -4.88 -21.91
C ASP A 46 14.18 -4.91 -22.99
N ASP A 47 12.96 -5.20 -22.58
CA ASP A 47 11.73 -5.21 -23.36
C ASP A 47 10.52 -4.85 -22.46
N MET A 48 9.30 -4.88 -23.02
CA MET A 48 8.10 -4.51 -22.27
C MET A 48 7.72 -5.51 -21.17
N GLU A 49 8.01 -6.80 -21.36
CA GLU A 49 7.69 -7.86 -20.38
C GLU A 49 8.65 -7.77 -19.19
N SER A 50 9.96 -7.67 -19.45
CA SER A 50 10.97 -7.45 -18.41
C SER A 50 10.80 -6.12 -17.70
N LEU A 51 10.37 -5.06 -18.40
CA LEU A 51 10.00 -3.79 -17.77
C LEU A 51 8.83 -3.97 -16.79
N LEU A 52 7.79 -4.69 -17.18
CA LEU A 52 6.64 -4.98 -16.31
C LEU A 52 7.04 -5.85 -15.12
N PHE A 53 7.87 -6.87 -15.36
CA PHE A 53 8.40 -7.74 -14.33
C PHE A 53 9.18 -6.94 -13.28
N HIS A 54 10.21 -6.19 -13.68
CA HIS A 54 11.03 -5.40 -12.75
C HIS A 54 10.18 -4.33 -12.05
N PHE A 55 9.19 -3.75 -12.73
CA PHE A 55 8.30 -2.77 -12.13
C PHE A 55 7.50 -3.35 -10.95
N LEU A 56 6.90 -4.53 -11.14
CA LEU A 56 6.13 -5.19 -10.09
C LEU A 56 7.03 -5.76 -9.00
N ASP A 57 8.19 -6.31 -9.36
CA ASP A 57 9.16 -6.89 -8.44
C ASP A 57 9.77 -5.82 -7.52
N ASP A 58 10.12 -4.64 -8.05
CA ASP A 58 10.62 -3.53 -7.24
C ASP A 58 9.57 -3.05 -6.23
N TRP A 59 8.29 -2.94 -6.64
CA TRP A 59 7.20 -2.60 -5.71
C TRP A 59 6.99 -3.69 -4.65
N LEU A 60 7.06 -4.96 -5.05
CA LEU A 60 7.00 -6.09 -4.12
C LEU A 60 8.20 -6.05 -3.14
N PHE A 61 9.39 -5.71 -3.60
CA PHE A 61 10.58 -5.55 -2.77
C PHE A 61 10.42 -4.41 -1.75
N LYS A 62 9.82 -3.27 -2.15
CA LYS A 62 9.51 -2.17 -1.21
C LYS A 62 8.56 -2.59 -0.10
N PHE A 63 7.62 -3.48 -0.41
CA PHE A 63 6.70 -4.05 0.56
C PHE A 63 7.33 -5.16 1.41
N SER A 64 8.18 -6.02 0.85
CA SER A 64 8.62 -7.25 1.55
C SER A 64 9.97 -7.11 2.25
N ALA A 65 10.86 -6.23 1.79
CA ALA A 65 12.27 -6.26 2.19
C ALA A 65 12.91 -4.90 2.54
N ASP A 66 12.30 -3.77 2.17
CA ASP A 66 12.89 -2.44 2.43
C ASP A 66 12.22 -1.75 3.63
N ILE A 67 11.06 -1.13 3.42
CA ILE A 67 10.37 -0.27 4.40
C ILE A 67 8.94 -0.73 4.68
N PHE A 68 8.62 -1.98 4.32
CA PHE A 68 7.28 -2.55 4.44
C PHE A 68 6.17 -1.66 3.87
N PHE A 69 6.46 -0.94 2.78
CA PHE A 69 5.56 0.08 2.25
C PHE A 69 4.39 -0.56 1.51
N ILE A 70 3.17 -0.24 1.94
CA ILE A 70 1.93 -0.64 1.28
C ILE A 70 1.33 0.57 0.55
N PRO A 71 1.44 0.65 -0.79
CA PRO A 71 0.85 1.74 -1.54
C PRO A 71 -0.68 1.63 -1.54
N ARG A 72 -1.37 2.72 -1.22
CA ARG A 72 -2.82 2.86 -1.44
C ARG A 72 -3.12 3.13 -2.91
N GLU A 73 -2.24 3.90 -3.56
CA GLU A 73 -2.36 4.26 -4.97
C GLU A 73 -0.98 4.31 -5.60
N VAL A 74 -0.86 3.70 -6.79
CA VAL A 74 0.33 3.78 -7.64
C VAL A 74 -0.07 4.46 -8.94
N THR A 75 0.58 5.58 -9.25
CA THR A 75 0.39 6.29 -10.51
C THR A 75 1.65 6.18 -11.36
N VAL A 76 1.49 5.69 -12.58
CA VAL A 76 2.54 5.72 -13.58
C VAL A 76 2.58 7.11 -14.22
N LEU A 77 3.69 7.82 -14.04
CA LEU A 77 3.88 9.18 -14.54
C LEU A 77 4.27 9.18 -16.02
N HIS A 78 5.15 8.27 -16.40
CA HIS A 78 5.66 8.18 -17.77
C HIS A 78 6.15 6.76 -18.10
N ILE A 79 5.90 6.31 -19.33
CA ILE A 79 6.44 5.09 -19.90
C ILE A 79 7.17 5.46 -21.20
N ASP A 80 8.48 5.26 -21.22
CA ASP A 80 9.29 5.30 -22.44
C ASP A 80 9.41 3.89 -23.00
N ARG A 81 8.62 3.61 -24.05
CA ARG A 81 8.57 2.30 -24.70
C ARG A 81 9.79 2.01 -25.57
N MET A 82 10.47 3.06 -26.07
CA MET A 82 11.67 2.90 -26.90
C MET A 82 12.88 2.50 -26.06
N ARG A 83 12.95 3.03 -24.83
CA ARG A 83 14.03 2.75 -23.87
C ARG A 83 13.63 1.74 -22.80
N CYS A 84 12.41 1.18 -22.89
CA CYS A 84 11.82 0.30 -21.89
C CYS A 84 12.03 0.81 -20.46
N ARG A 85 11.51 2.01 -20.18
CA ARG A 85 11.67 2.68 -18.87
C ARG A 85 10.34 3.20 -18.36
N ILE A 86 10.07 3.00 -17.08
CA ILE A 86 8.86 3.45 -16.40
C ILE A 86 9.23 4.32 -15.21
N CYS A 87 8.49 5.42 -15.04
CA CYS A 87 8.55 6.28 -13.87
C CYS A 87 7.18 6.26 -13.21
N SER A 88 7.13 5.90 -11.93
CA SER A 88 5.90 5.91 -11.14
C SER A 88 6.12 6.59 -9.80
N ILE A 89 5.01 7.03 -9.23
CA ILE A 89 4.92 7.47 -7.85
C ILE A 89 3.85 6.63 -7.16
N ALA A 90 4.05 6.33 -5.89
CA ALA A 90 3.01 5.72 -5.07
C ALA A 90 2.86 6.44 -3.73
N TRP A 91 1.62 6.51 -3.27
CA TRP A 91 1.27 7.10 -1.98
C TRP A 91 0.73 6.01 -1.07
N GLY A 92 1.25 5.95 0.16
CA GLY A 92 0.91 4.91 1.10
C GLY A 92 1.57 5.13 2.45
N GLU A 93 1.63 4.06 3.22
CA GLU A 93 2.24 4.04 4.56
C GLU A 93 2.98 2.71 4.80
N GLU A 94 3.66 2.60 5.92
CA GLU A 94 4.24 1.33 6.37
C GLU A 94 3.13 0.36 6.79
N PHE A 95 3.24 -0.90 6.36
CA PHE A 95 2.28 -1.94 6.65
C PHE A 95 2.22 -2.24 8.16
N ASN A 96 1.00 -2.38 8.66
CA ASN A 96 0.74 -2.60 10.08
C ASN A 96 -0.46 -3.52 10.26
N LEU A 97 -0.26 -4.64 10.95
CA LEU A 97 -1.29 -5.68 11.20
C LEU A 97 -2.52 -5.19 11.99
N ASN A 98 -2.38 -4.13 12.79
CA ASN A 98 -3.50 -3.58 13.56
C ASN A 98 -4.36 -2.63 12.73
N LYS A 99 -3.80 -2.03 11.67
CA LYS A 99 -4.49 -1.08 10.79
C LYS A 99 -5.00 -1.76 9.51
N HIS A 100 -4.21 -2.68 8.95
CA HIS A 100 -4.43 -3.26 7.63
C HIS A 100 -4.97 -4.70 7.76
N PRO A 101 -6.02 -5.07 7.02
CA PRO A 101 -6.52 -6.43 7.02
C PRO A 101 -5.46 -7.38 6.43
N GLN A 102 -5.32 -8.55 7.05
CA GLN A 102 -4.39 -9.57 6.57
C GLN A 102 -4.98 -10.26 5.33
N GLY A 103 -4.34 -10.05 4.18
CA GLY A 103 -4.63 -10.75 2.94
C GLY A 103 -3.73 -11.98 2.74
N THR A 104 -3.56 -12.38 1.48
CA THR A 104 -2.57 -13.38 1.08
C THR A 104 -1.25 -12.69 0.73
N GLU A 105 -0.15 -13.22 1.24
CA GLU A 105 1.19 -12.77 0.89
C GLU A 105 1.49 -13.09 -0.58
N VAL A 106 2.17 -12.18 -1.28
CA VAL A 106 2.71 -12.44 -2.62
C VAL A 106 4.19 -12.73 -2.46
N LYS A 107 4.65 -13.88 -2.96
CA LYS A 107 6.04 -14.35 -2.81
C LYS A 107 6.92 -13.94 -3.97
N ALA A 108 6.38 -13.97 -5.19
CA ALA A 108 7.14 -13.67 -6.39
C ALA A 108 6.23 -13.26 -7.56
N ILE A 109 6.76 -12.39 -8.41
CA ILE A 109 6.23 -12.15 -9.76
C ILE A 109 6.84 -13.21 -10.69
N THR A 110 6.09 -13.67 -11.70
CA THR A 110 6.57 -14.69 -12.64
C THR A 110 6.36 -14.29 -14.10
N TYR A 111 7.22 -14.78 -15.00
CA TYR A 111 7.05 -14.65 -16.45
C TYR A 111 6.03 -15.64 -17.03
N SER A 112 5.48 -16.54 -16.22
CA SER A 112 4.56 -17.59 -16.68
C SER A 112 3.32 -16.99 -17.32
N ALA A 113 3.19 -17.17 -18.63
CA ALA A 113 2.10 -16.62 -19.45
C ALA A 113 1.90 -15.10 -19.28
N MET A 114 2.99 -14.36 -19.03
CA MET A 114 2.96 -12.89 -19.02
C MET A 114 2.55 -12.37 -20.40
N GLN A 115 1.64 -11.40 -20.43
CA GLN A 115 1.19 -10.79 -21.68
C GLN A 115 1.02 -9.30 -21.50
N VAL A 116 1.56 -8.54 -22.46
CA VAL A 116 1.39 -7.08 -22.56
C VAL A 116 0.69 -6.78 -23.88
N HIS A 117 -0.60 -6.45 -23.80
CA HIS A 117 -1.43 -6.13 -24.97
C HIS A 117 -1.48 -4.62 -25.18
N ASP A 118 -0.76 -4.15 -26.19
CA ASP A 118 -0.75 -2.74 -26.58
C ASP A 118 -1.80 -2.45 -27.65
N THR A 119 -3.07 -2.49 -27.25
CA THR A 119 -4.20 -2.18 -28.14
C THR A 119 -4.79 -0.79 -27.82
N GLU A 120 -5.91 -0.42 -28.45
CA GLU A 120 -6.64 0.82 -28.12
C GLU A 120 -6.99 0.91 -26.61
N LYS A 121 -7.17 -0.26 -25.97
CA LYS A 121 -7.24 -0.39 -24.52
C LYS A 121 -6.08 -1.28 -24.05
N PRO A 122 -5.02 -0.70 -23.49
CA PRO A 122 -3.89 -1.48 -23.02
C PRO A 122 -4.28 -2.41 -21.87
N GLU A 123 -3.88 -3.67 -21.96
CA GLU A 123 -4.19 -4.70 -20.97
C GLU A 123 -2.92 -5.51 -20.64
N ILE A 124 -2.80 -5.94 -19.38
CA ILE A 124 -1.70 -6.79 -18.93
C ILE A 124 -2.25 -8.03 -18.21
N PHE A 125 -1.57 -9.16 -18.40
CA PHE A 125 -1.85 -10.40 -17.68
C PHE A 125 -0.56 -10.90 -17.05
N VAL A 126 -0.58 -11.08 -15.72
CA VAL A 126 0.57 -11.50 -14.93
C VAL A 126 0.15 -12.56 -13.93
N ILE A 127 0.95 -13.63 -13.81
CA ILE A 127 0.78 -14.67 -12.78
C ILE A 127 1.76 -14.39 -11.65
N SER A 128 1.25 -14.34 -10.42
CA SER A 128 2.04 -14.23 -9.18
C SER A 128 1.97 -15.51 -8.37
N ASP A 129 3.05 -15.79 -7.64
CA ASP A 129 3.11 -16.86 -6.64
C ASP A 129 2.68 -16.31 -5.27
N VAL A 130 1.83 -17.04 -4.56
CA VAL A 130 1.19 -16.66 -3.29
C VAL A 130 1.36 -17.71 -2.21
#